data_AF-A0A349BS03-F1
#
_entry.id   AF-A0A349BS03-F1
#
_cell.length_a   1.000
_cell.length_b   1.000
_cell.length_c   1.000
_cell.angle_alpha   90.00
_cell.angle_beta   90.00
_cell.angle_gamma   90.00
#
_symmetry.space_group_name_H-M   'P 1'
#
loop_
_entity.id
_entity.type
_entity.pdbx_description
1 polymer ?
#
loop_
_entity_poly.entity_id
_entity_poly.type
_entity_poly.pdbx_seq_one_letter_code
_entity_poly.pdbx_strand_id
1 'polypeptide(L)'
;MDKKDDFDKIDTNQDGYISRDEYADANKSAGIEKENLNWFLRLITLGDRFDIKDFWDRVKKSIVEFIILVFGVTVSFGIEQQGGDSENRTHGIENLVNLKEEVGKMIEFTDEYIEQIDWVVSMYRKQYDRWDQDNDSVFIDFIEDEEEPNGKLYFSPMGNYTQRDPFNPERVIFDAIKLDGTFRLLPKKVGLKMTQIYDGVELGYLIENTGKIEENLVNQFTNRIATKWVYDLTWVEADYNEFWLENRKYIQQDKFIKYNLFKRLELWETSVQEQLQNYKSSLESGTKMLDSVIQVRDSEFEFIWWVLNPKD
;
A
#
# COMPACT_ATOMS: atom_id res chain seq x y z
N MET A 1 16.56 11.30 -32.61
CA MET A 1 16.05 11.09 -33.98
C MET A 1 14.66 10.54 -33.80
N ASP A 2 13.59 11.26 -34.15
CA ASP A 2 12.22 10.68 -34.25
C ASP A 2 11.09 11.67 -34.62
N LYS A 3 11.33 13.00 -34.63
CA LYS A 3 10.26 13.98 -34.91
C LYS A 3 9.62 13.89 -36.30
N LYS A 4 10.25 13.17 -37.24
CA LYS A 4 9.73 12.98 -38.60
C LYS A 4 8.73 11.81 -38.64
N ASP A 5 9.03 10.74 -37.91
CA ASP A 5 8.19 9.54 -37.82
C ASP A 5 6.87 9.78 -37.07
N ASP A 6 6.82 10.73 -36.14
CA ASP A 6 5.59 11.08 -35.43
C ASP A 6 4.67 12.01 -36.23
N PHE A 7 5.21 12.81 -37.15
CA PHE A 7 4.41 13.67 -38.04
C PHE A 7 3.71 12.82 -39.11
N ASP A 8 4.46 11.93 -39.75
CA ASP A 8 3.97 11.06 -40.84
C ASP A 8 2.92 10.02 -40.34
N LYS A 9 2.83 9.79 -39.02
CA LYS A 9 1.77 8.96 -38.40
C LYS A 9 0.45 9.69 -38.17
N ILE A 10 0.48 11.01 -38.05
CA ILE A 10 -0.68 11.84 -37.76
C ILE A 10 -1.24 12.44 -39.05
N ASP A 11 -0.36 12.81 -39.98
CA ASP A 11 -0.68 13.24 -41.34
C ASP A 11 -1.07 12.02 -42.20
N THR A 12 -2.33 11.60 -42.06
CA THR A 12 -2.81 10.32 -42.61
C THR A 12 -3.00 10.40 -44.12
N ASN A 13 -3.26 11.61 -44.63
CA ASN A 13 -3.41 11.87 -46.06
C ASN A 13 -2.08 12.25 -46.76
N GLN A 14 -0.99 12.41 -46.00
CA GLN A 14 0.36 12.74 -46.45
C GLN A 14 0.44 14.06 -47.24
N ASP A 15 -0.40 15.02 -46.90
CA ASP A 15 -0.45 16.32 -47.58
C ASP A 15 0.58 17.33 -47.05
N GLY A 16 1.28 16.97 -45.97
CA GLY A 16 2.30 17.78 -45.31
C GLY A 16 1.74 18.75 -44.26
N TYR A 17 0.44 18.70 -43.94
CA TYR A 17 -0.23 19.55 -42.97
C TYR A 17 -1.22 18.75 -42.09
N ILE A 18 -1.15 18.93 -40.77
CA ILE A 18 -2.09 18.28 -39.85
C ILE A 18 -3.40 19.06 -39.80
N SER A 19 -4.48 18.48 -40.33
CA SER A 19 -5.83 19.05 -40.26
C SER A 19 -6.41 18.98 -38.85
N ARG A 20 -7.48 19.75 -38.57
CA ARG A 20 -8.16 19.69 -37.26
C ARG A 20 -8.74 18.32 -36.94
N ASP A 21 -9.18 17.60 -37.96
CA ASP A 21 -9.76 16.26 -37.80
C ASP A 21 -8.66 15.24 -37.51
N GLU A 22 -7.52 15.30 -38.21
CA GLU A 22 -6.33 14.48 -37.90
C GLU A 22 -5.75 14.78 -36.52
N TYR A 23 -5.73 16.05 -36.10
CA TYR A 23 -5.33 16.42 -34.75
C TYR A 23 -6.31 15.89 -33.69
N ALA A 24 -7.62 15.94 -33.95
CA ALA A 24 -8.64 15.45 -33.03
C ALA A 24 -8.61 13.92 -32.90
N ASP A 25 -8.34 13.20 -33.99
CA ASP A 25 -8.22 11.75 -34.01
C ASP A 25 -6.88 11.27 -33.40
N ALA A 26 -5.79 12.02 -33.59
CA ALA A 26 -4.53 11.81 -32.87
C ALA A 26 -4.69 12.02 -31.35
N ASN A 27 -5.51 12.99 -30.94
CA ASN A 27 -5.77 13.27 -29.53
C ASN A 27 -6.75 12.25 -28.90
N LYS A 28 -7.66 11.64 -29.67
CA LYS A 28 -8.49 10.51 -29.22
C LYS A 28 -7.73 9.19 -29.14
N SER A 29 -6.65 9.04 -29.92
CA SER A 29 -5.76 7.89 -29.91
C SER A 29 -4.53 8.07 -29.00
N ALA A 30 -4.44 9.19 -28.28
CA ALA A 30 -3.38 9.45 -27.31
C ALA A 30 -3.56 8.57 -26.06
N GLY A 31 -2.63 7.64 -25.86
CA GLY A 31 -2.62 6.69 -24.74
C GLY A 31 -1.86 5.43 -25.14
N ILE A 32 -1.18 4.79 -24.19
CA ILE A 32 -0.41 3.57 -24.51
C ILE A 32 -1.39 2.39 -24.46
N GLU A 33 -1.47 1.66 -25.57
CA GLU A 33 -2.27 0.44 -25.66
C GLU A 33 -1.85 -0.57 -24.60
N LYS A 34 -2.84 -1.20 -23.95
CA LYS A 34 -2.61 -2.11 -22.82
C LYS A 34 -1.64 -3.24 -23.18
N GLU A 35 -1.68 -3.70 -24.41
CA GLU A 35 -0.78 -4.73 -24.94
C GLU A 35 0.67 -4.27 -25.20
N ASN A 36 0.94 -2.96 -25.18
CA ASN A 36 2.27 -2.36 -25.27
C ASN A 36 2.79 -1.81 -23.93
N LEU A 37 1.99 -1.91 -22.86
CA LEU A 37 2.38 -1.51 -21.51
C LEU A 37 3.22 -2.58 -20.80
N ASN A 38 4.09 -2.15 -19.90
CA ASN A 38 4.66 -2.98 -18.84
C ASN A 38 3.52 -3.66 -18.05
N TRP A 39 3.72 -4.92 -17.65
CA TRP A 39 2.74 -5.72 -16.90
C TRP A 39 2.14 -5.01 -15.66
N PHE A 40 2.91 -4.18 -14.95
CA PHE A 40 2.46 -3.33 -13.83
C PHE A 40 1.44 -2.27 -14.28
N LEU A 41 1.73 -1.56 -15.38
CA LEU A 41 0.82 -0.56 -15.93
C LEU A 41 -0.45 -1.22 -16.51
N ARG A 42 -0.37 -2.45 -17.02
CA ARG A 42 -1.56 -3.22 -17.45
C ARG A 42 -2.54 -3.53 -16.33
N LEU A 43 -2.02 -3.75 -15.11
CA LEU A 43 -2.80 -4.16 -13.95
C LEU A 43 -3.67 -3.01 -13.41
N ILE A 44 -3.15 -1.78 -13.46
CA ILE A 44 -3.81 -0.57 -12.94
C ILE A 44 -4.64 0.17 -14.02
N THR A 45 -4.66 -0.34 -15.26
CA THR A 45 -5.42 0.23 -16.37
C THR A 45 -6.83 -0.38 -16.47
N LEU A 46 -7.84 0.45 -16.19
CA LEU A 46 -9.26 0.13 -16.41
C LEU A 46 -9.68 0.52 -17.84
N GLY A 47 -9.71 -0.46 -18.75
CA GLY A 47 -10.01 -0.28 -20.18
C GLY A 47 -8.90 -0.82 -21.10
N ASP A 48 -8.97 -0.54 -22.40
CA ASP A 48 -8.03 -1.05 -23.42
C ASP A 48 -6.75 -0.20 -23.56
N ARG A 49 -6.72 1.00 -22.96
CA ARG A 49 -5.58 1.93 -23.02
C ARG A 49 -5.35 2.60 -21.68
N PHE A 50 -4.08 2.79 -21.31
CA PHE A 50 -3.68 3.53 -20.12
C PHE A 50 -3.46 4.99 -20.46
N ASP A 51 -4.20 5.85 -19.78
CA ASP A 51 -3.95 7.29 -19.78
C ASP A 51 -3.59 7.74 -18.36
N ILE A 52 -2.34 8.17 -18.20
CA ILE A 52 -1.80 8.71 -16.96
C ILE A 52 -2.60 9.95 -16.52
N LYS A 53 -3.12 10.75 -17.47
CA LYS A 53 -3.97 11.90 -17.18
C LYS A 53 -5.32 11.48 -16.61
N ASP A 54 -5.97 10.43 -17.12
CA ASP A 54 -7.26 9.95 -16.61
C ASP A 54 -7.18 9.29 -15.24
N PHE A 55 -6.07 8.63 -14.91
CA PHE A 55 -5.79 8.12 -13.58
C PHE A 55 -5.60 9.27 -12.58
N TRP A 56 -4.73 10.24 -12.93
CA TRP A 56 -4.52 11.42 -12.11
C TRP A 56 -5.75 12.32 -12.01
N ASP A 57 -6.59 12.39 -13.05
CA ASP A 57 -7.81 13.19 -13.04
C ASP A 57 -8.91 12.56 -12.18
N ARG A 58 -8.97 11.23 -12.06
CA ARG A 58 -9.86 10.55 -11.10
C ARG A 58 -9.41 10.73 -9.65
N VAL A 59 -8.12 10.61 -9.38
CA VAL A 59 -7.54 10.88 -8.06
C VAL A 59 -7.72 12.35 -7.68
N LYS A 60 -7.44 13.29 -8.59
CA LYS A 60 -7.71 14.72 -8.40
C LYS A 60 -9.19 14.99 -8.20
N LYS A 61 -10.08 14.34 -8.95
CA LYS A 61 -11.54 14.52 -8.81
C LYS A 61 -12.02 14.08 -7.43
N SER A 62 -11.55 12.95 -6.90
CA SER A 62 -11.87 12.52 -5.53
C SER A 62 -11.35 13.48 -4.47
N ILE A 63 -10.13 14.01 -4.64
CA ILE A 63 -9.53 15.02 -3.75
C ILE A 63 -10.27 16.36 -3.85
N VAL A 64 -10.67 16.77 -5.05
CA VAL A 64 -11.40 18.03 -5.32
C VAL A 64 -12.83 17.95 -4.83
N GLU A 65 -13.53 16.83 -5.03
CA GLU A 65 -14.87 16.60 -4.47
C GLU A 65 -14.83 16.64 -2.93
N PHE A 66 -13.79 16.07 -2.32
CA PHE A 66 -13.53 16.24 -0.89
C PHE A 66 -13.25 17.69 -0.50
N ILE A 67 -12.39 18.41 -1.24
CA ILE A 67 -12.13 19.84 -0.98
C ILE A 67 -13.42 20.67 -1.12
N ILE A 68 -14.25 20.42 -2.12
CA ILE A 68 -15.52 21.14 -2.34
C ILE A 68 -16.53 20.81 -1.25
N LEU A 69 -16.65 19.55 -0.83
CA LEU A 69 -17.50 19.13 0.29
C LEU A 69 -17.01 19.76 1.60
N VAL A 70 -15.69 19.75 1.85
CA VAL A 70 -15.05 20.40 2.99
C VAL A 70 -15.26 21.91 2.91
N PHE A 71 -15.09 22.58 1.77
CA PHE A 71 -15.28 24.03 1.64
C PHE A 71 -16.75 24.43 1.79
N GLY A 72 -17.66 23.71 1.13
CA GLY A 72 -19.10 23.96 1.20
C GLY A 72 -19.65 23.81 2.61
N VAL A 73 -19.11 22.86 3.37
CA VAL A 73 -19.47 22.64 4.78
C VAL A 73 -18.70 23.55 5.73
N THR A 74 -17.43 23.89 5.46
CA THR A 74 -16.63 24.80 6.31
C THR A 74 -17.08 26.25 6.20
N VAL A 75 -17.53 26.70 5.02
CA VAL A 75 -18.12 28.05 4.85
C VAL A 75 -19.47 28.14 5.55
N SER A 76 -20.26 27.06 5.61
CA SER A 76 -21.52 27.02 6.36
C SER A 76 -21.29 26.96 7.87
N PHE A 77 -20.31 26.21 8.36
CA PHE A 77 -19.94 26.19 9.79
C PHE A 77 -19.17 27.44 10.27
N GLY A 78 -18.39 28.11 9.41
CA GLY A 78 -17.73 29.38 9.76
C GLY A 78 -18.72 30.52 10.05
N ILE A 79 -19.95 30.39 9.55
CA ILE A 79 -21.08 31.27 9.89
C ILE A 79 -21.75 30.82 11.20
N GLU A 80 -21.75 29.52 11.53
CA GLU A 80 -22.27 28.98 12.81
C GLU A 80 -21.29 29.11 14.00
N GLN A 81 -19.98 29.21 13.75
CA GLN A 81 -18.94 29.37 14.78
C GLN A 81 -18.97 30.71 15.52
N GLN A 82 -19.83 31.65 15.13
CA GLN A 82 -20.12 32.85 15.92
C GLN A 82 -21.07 32.60 17.11
N GLY A 83 -21.47 31.35 17.41
CA GLY A 83 -22.45 31.10 18.48
C GLY A 83 -22.37 29.77 19.26
N GLY A 84 -21.25 29.03 19.28
CA GLY A 84 -21.17 27.72 19.95
C GLY A 84 -20.08 27.60 21.03
N ASP A 85 -20.52 27.40 22.27
CA ASP A 85 -19.82 27.33 23.57
C ASP A 85 -18.55 26.45 23.70
N SER A 86 -17.84 26.65 24.82
CA SER A 86 -16.57 26.01 25.24
C SER A 86 -16.56 24.47 25.27
N GLU A 87 -17.71 23.79 25.21
CA GLU A 87 -17.81 22.32 25.12
C GLU A 87 -17.18 21.78 23.82
N ASN A 88 -17.24 22.54 22.72
CA ASN A 88 -16.61 22.17 21.44
C ASN A 88 -15.08 22.08 21.53
N ARG A 89 -14.46 22.76 22.49
CA ARG A 89 -12.99 22.81 22.66
C ARG A 89 -12.45 21.53 23.28
N THR A 90 -13.06 21.07 24.38
CA THR A 90 -12.64 19.86 25.10
C THR A 90 -12.77 18.62 24.22
N HIS A 91 -13.88 18.51 23.47
CA HIS A 91 -14.09 17.43 22.50
C HIS A 91 -13.09 17.48 21.33
N GLY A 92 -12.65 18.67 20.89
CA GLY A 92 -11.63 18.80 19.86
C GLY A 92 -10.24 18.30 20.29
N ILE A 93 -9.86 18.54 21.56
CA ILE A 93 -8.59 18.06 22.13
C ILE A 93 -8.64 16.55 22.35
N GLU A 94 -9.75 16.03 22.88
CA GLU A 94 -9.95 14.57 23.06
C GLU A 94 -9.82 13.81 21.74
N ASN A 95 -10.44 14.31 20.66
CA ASN A 95 -10.32 13.69 19.33
C ASN A 95 -8.90 13.72 18.78
N LEU A 96 -8.14 14.78 19.04
CA LEU A 96 -6.72 14.86 18.67
C LEU A 96 -5.87 13.84 19.45
N VAL A 97 -6.14 13.66 20.74
CA VAL A 97 -5.45 12.69 21.60
C VAL A 97 -5.77 11.27 21.15
N ASN A 98 -7.05 10.96 20.88
CA ASN A 98 -7.47 9.65 20.39
C ASN A 98 -6.87 9.33 19.02
N LEU A 99 -6.82 10.31 18.11
CA LEU A 99 -6.16 10.14 16.81
C LEU A 99 -4.65 9.89 16.96
N LYS A 100 -4.00 10.59 17.89
CA LYS A 100 -2.59 10.34 18.21
C LYS A 100 -2.38 8.93 18.74
N GLU A 101 -3.25 8.44 19.62
CA GLU A 101 -3.18 7.08 20.16
C GLU A 101 -3.32 6.04 19.04
N GLU A 102 -4.26 6.23 18.10
CA GLU A 102 -4.39 5.35 16.94
C GLU A 102 -3.14 5.36 16.06
N VAL A 103 -2.60 6.55 15.73
CA VAL A 103 -1.33 6.64 14.98
C VAL A 103 -0.20 5.93 15.73
N GLY A 104 -0.18 5.98 17.06
CA GLY A 104 0.76 5.22 17.90
C GLY A 104 0.63 3.71 17.70
N LYS A 105 -0.58 3.17 17.76
CA LYS A 105 -0.85 1.74 17.50
C LYS A 105 -0.47 1.34 16.08
N MET A 106 -0.66 2.21 15.10
CA MET A 106 -0.23 1.97 13.72
C MET A 106 1.30 1.94 13.58
N ILE A 107 2.04 2.72 14.37
CA ILE A 107 3.51 2.64 14.41
C ILE A 107 3.94 1.29 14.96
N GLU A 108 3.35 0.87 16.10
CA GLU A 108 3.64 -0.44 16.71
C GLU A 108 3.36 -1.59 15.72
N PHE A 109 2.18 -1.59 15.09
CA PHE A 109 1.83 -2.56 14.04
C PHE A 109 2.81 -2.54 12.86
N THR A 110 3.21 -1.35 12.40
CA THR A 110 4.13 -1.23 11.28
C THR A 110 5.52 -1.77 11.64
N ASP A 111 5.97 -1.55 12.88
CA ASP A 111 7.25 -2.05 13.38
C ASP A 111 7.26 -3.57 13.50
N GLU A 112 6.23 -4.16 14.08
CA GLU A 112 6.05 -5.62 14.15
C GLU A 112 6.05 -6.24 12.74
N TYR A 113 5.33 -5.61 11.80
CA TYR A 113 5.26 -6.07 10.42
C TYR A 113 6.61 -5.95 9.68
N ILE A 114 7.40 -4.90 9.95
CA ILE A 114 8.77 -4.77 9.41
C ILE A 114 9.64 -5.93 9.90
N GLU A 115 9.62 -6.23 11.19
CA GLU A 115 10.41 -7.32 11.78
C GLU A 115 10.03 -8.68 11.17
N GLN A 116 8.72 -8.92 10.99
CA GLN A 116 8.20 -10.12 10.34
C GLN A 116 8.67 -10.22 8.88
N ILE A 117 8.55 -9.15 8.10
CA ILE A 117 9.00 -9.14 6.70
C ILE A 117 10.51 -9.37 6.60
N ASP A 118 11.31 -8.76 7.46
CA ASP A 118 12.77 -8.95 7.46
C ASP A 118 13.14 -10.42 7.73
N TRP A 119 12.45 -11.06 8.67
CA TRP A 119 12.64 -12.49 8.94
C TRP A 119 12.23 -13.37 7.74
N VAL A 120 11.05 -13.12 7.16
CA VAL A 120 10.53 -13.87 6.00
C VAL A 120 11.45 -13.71 4.78
N VAL A 121 11.88 -12.49 4.47
CA VAL A 121 12.79 -12.19 3.37
C VAL A 121 14.12 -12.92 3.58
N SER A 122 14.69 -12.86 4.79
CA SER A 122 15.94 -13.57 5.12
C SER A 122 15.81 -15.09 4.91
N MET A 123 14.72 -15.69 5.40
CA MET A 123 14.45 -17.12 5.26
C MET A 123 14.34 -17.53 3.77
N TYR A 124 13.55 -16.79 2.98
CA TYR A 124 13.39 -17.08 1.56
C TYR A 124 14.64 -16.75 0.72
N ARG A 125 15.40 -15.72 1.08
CA ARG A 125 16.67 -15.36 0.43
C ARG A 125 17.68 -16.48 0.62
N LYS A 126 17.82 -16.99 1.85
CA LYS A 126 18.64 -18.17 2.16
C LYS A 126 18.20 -19.40 1.37
N GLN A 127 16.90 -19.64 1.25
CA GLN A 127 16.38 -20.73 0.41
C GLN A 127 16.73 -20.55 -1.07
N TYR A 128 16.60 -19.33 -1.60
CA TYR A 128 16.91 -19.01 -2.99
C TYR A 128 18.40 -19.18 -3.30
N ASP A 129 19.28 -18.71 -2.41
CA ASP A 129 20.74 -18.79 -2.59
C ASP A 129 21.25 -20.24 -2.50
N ARG A 130 20.57 -21.08 -1.72
CA ARG A 130 20.85 -22.51 -1.62
C ARG A 130 20.32 -23.31 -2.80
N TRP A 131 19.41 -22.77 -3.61
CA TRP A 131 18.60 -23.53 -4.58
C TRP A 131 19.39 -24.47 -5.48
N ASP A 132 20.56 -24.07 -5.98
CA ASP A 132 21.36 -24.88 -6.92
C ASP A 132 22.43 -25.75 -6.24
N GLN A 133 22.51 -25.76 -4.90
CA GLN A 133 23.49 -26.55 -4.17
C GLN A 133 23.12 -28.04 -4.23
N ASP A 134 24.09 -28.90 -4.53
CA ASP A 134 23.90 -30.36 -4.43
C ASP A 134 23.97 -30.78 -2.96
N ASN A 135 22.86 -30.64 -2.26
CA ASN A 135 22.68 -30.99 -0.85
C ASN A 135 21.32 -31.67 -0.67
N ASP A 136 21.30 -32.84 -0.03
CA ASP A 136 20.08 -33.61 0.22
C ASP A 136 19.02 -32.81 0.98
N SER A 137 19.42 -31.88 1.84
CA SER A 137 18.56 -31.05 2.70
C SER A 137 18.50 -29.59 2.24
N VAL A 138 18.73 -29.32 0.95
CA VAL A 138 18.77 -27.95 0.37
C VAL A 138 17.49 -27.13 0.62
N PHE A 139 16.34 -27.80 0.75
CA PHE A 139 15.02 -27.20 1.01
C PHE A 139 14.60 -27.23 2.47
N ILE A 140 15.46 -27.68 3.37
CA ILE A 140 15.19 -27.74 4.81
C ILE A 140 16.01 -26.67 5.50
N ASP A 141 15.34 -25.94 6.39
CA ASP A 141 15.94 -25.01 7.33
C ASP A 141 15.53 -25.38 8.76
N PHE A 142 16.06 -24.66 9.75
CA PHE A 142 15.72 -24.83 11.14
C PHE A 142 15.65 -23.49 11.87
N ILE A 143 14.82 -23.45 12.92
CA ILE A 143 14.91 -22.46 13.99
C ILE A 143 15.42 -23.15 15.26
N GLU A 144 16.08 -22.40 16.12
CA GLU A 144 16.46 -22.89 17.44
C GLU A 144 15.19 -22.99 18.30
N ASP A 145 14.97 -24.16 18.90
CA ASP A 145 13.81 -24.47 19.73
C ASP A 145 14.24 -25.40 20.87
N GLU A 146 14.24 -24.88 22.11
CA GLU A 146 14.67 -25.63 23.29
C GLU A 146 13.71 -26.79 23.66
N GLU A 147 12.48 -26.80 23.12
CA GLU A 147 11.52 -27.88 23.34
C GLU A 147 11.83 -29.10 22.47
N GLU A 148 12.59 -28.94 21.38
CA GLU A 148 12.96 -30.03 20.48
C GLU A 148 14.13 -30.86 21.04
N PRO A 149 14.15 -32.20 20.85
CA PRO A 149 15.17 -33.08 21.43
C PRO A 149 16.63 -32.74 21.05
N ASN A 150 16.83 -32.06 19.93
CA ASN A 150 18.13 -31.62 19.41
C ASN A 150 18.29 -30.10 19.43
N GLY A 151 17.38 -29.36 20.06
CA GLY A 151 17.37 -27.91 20.12
C GLY A 151 16.90 -27.22 18.83
N LYS A 152 16.36 -27.97 17.85
CA LYS A 152 16.11 -27.45 16.50
C LYS A 152 14.79 -27.94 15.93
N LEU A 153 13.92 -27.00 15.57
CA LEU A 153 12.72 -27.28 14.81
C LEU A 153 13.03 -27.16 13.31
N TYR A 154 12.99 -28.29 12.60
CA TYR A 154 13.25 -28.36 11.17
C TYR A 154 11.98 -28.13 10.36
N PHE A 155 12.07 -27.28 9.34
CA PHE A 155 10.94 -26.96 8.47
C PHE A 155 11.41 -26.69 7.04
N SER A 156 10.50 -26.78 6.09
CA SER A 156 10.73 -26.36 4.71
C SER A 156 10.24 -24.93 4.49
N PRO A 157 11.13 -23.96 4.17
CA PRO A 157 10.73 -22.60 3.78
C PRO A 157 9.65 -22.57 2.70
N MET A 158 9.81 -23.41 1.68
CA MET A 158 8.86 -23.50 0.56
C MET A 158 7.54 -24.19 0.90
N GLY A 159 7.47 -24.95 2.01
CA GLY A 159 6.20 -25.47 2.52
C GLY A 159 5.30 -24.36 3.05
N ASN A 160 5.90 -23.32 3.63
CA ASN A 160 5.17 -22.14 4.09
C ASN A 160 4.86 -21.13 2.98
N TYR A 161 5.14 -21.44 1.71
CA TYR A 161 5.03 -20.47 0.61
C TYR A 161 3.60 -20.00 0.35
N THR A 162 2.58 -20.74 0.77
CA THR A 162 1.18 -20.30 0.61
C THR A 162 0.72 -19.32 1.68
N GLN A 163 1.48 -19.18 2.77
CA GLN A 163 1.17 -18.25 3.85
C GLN A 163 1.34 -16.82 3.37
N ARG A 164 0.41 -15.96 3.80
CA ARG A 164 0.36 -14.54 3.49
C ARG A 164 -0.18 -13.79 4.69
N ASP A 165 0.31 -12.57 4.85
CA ASP A 165 -0.16 -11.64 5.86
C ASP A 165 -0.21 -10.24 5.25
N PRO A 166 -1.31 -9.87 4.56
CA PRO A 166 -1.39 -8.57 3.91
C PRO A 166 -1.36 -7.42 4.92
N PHE A 167 -0.60 -6.36 4.63
CA PHE A 167 -0.51 -5.18 5.49
C PHE A 167 -1.89 -4.50 5.60
N ASN A 168 -2.44 -4.44 6.81
CA ASN A 168 -3.79 -3.91 7.05
C ASN A 168 -3.93 -3.30 8.47
N PRO A 169 -3.40 -2.10 8.71
CA PRO A 169 -3.51 -1.44 10.01
C PRO A 169 -4.95 -1.02 10.32
N GLU A 170 -5.34 -1.05 11.60
CA GLU A 170 -6.64 -0.55 12.05
C GLU A 170 -6.77 0.97 11.87
N ARG A 171 -8.00 1.45 11.59
CA ARG A 171 -8.30 2.87 11.30
C ARG A 171 -9.65 3.36 11.85
N VAL A 172 -10.10 2.76 12.96
CA VAL A 172 -11.45 2.93 13.50
C VAL A 172 -11.74 4.38 13.93
N ILE A 173 -10.78 5.01 14.61
CA ILE A 173 -10.89 6.39 15.11
C ILE A 173 -10.84 7.37 13.94
N PHE A 174 -9.92 7.21 12.98
CA PHE A 174 -9.88 8.04 11.79
C PHE A 174 -11.19 7.98 10.98
N ASP A 175 -11.74 6.79 10.76
CA ASP A 175 -13.01 6.62 10.04
C ASP A 175 -14.17 7.30 10.81
N ALA A 176 -14.20 7.20 12.14
CA ALA A 176 -15.21 7.86 12.98
C ALA A 176 -15.14 9.40 12.90
N ILE A 177 -13.96 10.00 13.09
CA ILE A 177 -13.78 11.47 13.08
C ILE A 177 -13.96 12.09 11.68
N LYS A 178 -13.79 11.27 10.63
CA LYS A 178 -14.06 11.65 9.24
C LYS A 178 -15.56 11.67 8.98
N LEU A 179 -16.30 10.69 9.50
CA LEU A 179 -17.76 10.59 9.36
C LEU A 179 -18.51 11.66 10.15
N ASP A 180 -18.08 11.96 11.38
CA ASP A 180 -18.73 12.97 12.23
C ASP A 180 -18.35 14.42 11.88
N GLY A 181 -17.34 14.60 11.00
CA GLY A 181 -16.89 15.90 10.52
C GLY A 181 -15.94 16.64 11.46
N THR A 182 -15.55 16.04 12.60
CA THR A 182 -14.59 16.62 13.56
C THR A 182 -13.22 16.86 12.93
N PHE A 183 -12.87 16.09 11.89
CA PHE A 183 -11.66 16.33 11.10
C PHE A 183 -11.54 17.76 10.55
N ARG A 184 -12.68 18.47 10.36
CA ARG A 184 -12.72 19.88 9.92
C ARG A 184 -12.21 20.87 10.96
N LEU A 185 -12.18 20.48 12.23
CA LEU A 185 -11.71 21.29 13.35
C LEU A 185 -10.17 21.25 13.49
N LEU A 186 -9.51 20.35 12.76
CA LEU A 186 -8.06 20.24 12.75
C LEU A 186 -7.41 21.36 11.94
N PRO A 187 -6.21 21.83 12.35
CA PRO A 187 -5.41 22.71 11.50
C PRO A 187 -5.17 22.06 10.13
N LYS A 188 -5.35 22.83 9.06
CA LYS A 188 -5.33 22.34 7.66
C LYS A 188 -4.13 21.43 7.34
N LYS A 189 -2.93 21.77 7.82
CA LYS A 189 -1.71 20.98 7.59
C LYS A 189 -1.77 19.61 8.26
N VAL A 190 -2.32 19.53 9.47
CA VAL A 190 -2.48 18.29 10.23
C VAL A 190 -3.56 17.42 9.60
N GLY A 191 -4.71 17.99 9.26
CA GLY A 191 -5.75 17.27 8.53
C GLY A 191 -5.22 16.66 7.22
N LEU A 192 -4.49 17.43 6.41
CA LEU A 192 -3.89 16.89 5.18
C LEU A 192 -2.90 15.75 5.44
N LYS A 193 -2.03 15.88 6.45
CA LYS A 193 -1.05 14.84 6.79
C LYS A 193 -1.74 13.56 7.28
N MET A 194 -2.77 13.69 8.11
CA MET A 194 -3.58 12.55 8.57
C MET A 194 -4.30 11.87 7.40
N THR A 195 -4.94 12.62 6.51
CA THR A 195 -5.53 12.01 5.31
C THR A 195 -4.51 11.29 4.44
N GLN A 196 -3.29 11.81 4.30
CA GLN A 196 -2.22 11.11 3.57
C GLN A 196 -1.76 9.82 4.27
N ILE A 197 -1.82 9.74 5.59
CA ILE A 197 -1.45 8.55 6.35
C ILE A 197 -2.51 7.45 6.20
N TYR A 198 -3.81 7.82 6.24
CA TYR A 198 -4.90 6.85 6.28
C TYR A 198 -5.54 6.54 4.92
N ASP A 199 -5.54 7.51 3.99
CA ASP A 199 -6.16 7.42 2.66
C ASP A 199 -5.16 7.74 1.54
N GLY A 200 -3.87 7.82 1.85
CA GLY A 200 -2.84 8.19 0.89
C GLY A 200 -2.53 7.09 -0.12
N VAL A 201 -1.99 7.51 -1.26
CA VAL A 201 -1.54 6.62 -2.33
C VAL A 201 -0.45 5.66 -1.84
N GLU A 202 0.45 6.12 -0.96
CA GLU A 202 1.54 5.31 -0.40
C GLU A 202 1.01 4.09 0.39
N LEU A 203 0.03 4.30 1.27
CA LEU A 203 -0.62 3.20 1.99
C LEU A 203 -1.36 2.27 1.02
N GLY A 204 -2.02 2.85 0.01
CA GLY A 204 -2.68 2.08 -1.04
C GLY A 204 -1.73 1.11 -1.76
N TYR A 205 -0.52 1.57 -2.12
CA TYR A 205 0.49 0.71 -2.75
C TYR A 205 0.98 -0.40 -1.82
N LEU A 206 1.20 -0.09 -0.54
CA LEU A 206 1.63 -1.08 0.44
C LEU A 206 0.58 -2.19 0.63
N ILE A 207 -0.71 -1.82 0.75
CA ILE A 207 -1.83 -2.77 0.83
C ILE A 207 -1.95 -3.60 -0.45
N GLU A 208 -1.83 -2.99 -1.64
CA GLU A 208 -1.96 -3.71 -2.90
C GLU A 208 -0.80 -4.70 -3.13
N ASN A 209 0.42 -4.29 -2.80
CA ASN A 209 1.63 -5.10 -2.94
C ASN A 209 1.59 -6.34 -2.04
N THR A 210 1.30 -6.16 -0.75
CA THR A 210 1.23 -7.24 0.25
C THR A 210 -0.08 -8.05 0.16
N GLY A 211 -1.12 -7.49 -0.47
CA GLY A 211 -2.37 -8.16 -0.76
C GLY A 211 -2.36 -8.85 -2.12
N LYS A 212 -2.88 -8.16 -3.13
CA LYS A 212 -3.24 -8.74 -4.43
C LYS A 212 -2.03 -9.19 -5.25
N ILE A 213 -0.92 -8.46 -5.20
CA ILE A 213 0.28 -8.80 -6.00
C ILE A 213 0.95 -10.04 -5.40
N GLU A 214 1.14 -10.08 -4.09
CA GLU A 214 1.65 -11.26 -3.40
C GLU A 214 0.72 -12.48 -3.56
N GLU A 215 -0.59 -12.28 -3.49
CA GLU A 215 -1.59 -13.32 -3.77
C GLU A 215 -1.37 -13.99 -5.12
N ASN A 216 -1.14 -13.20 -6.16
CA ASN A 216 -0.92 -13.70 -7.50
C ASN A 216 0.34 -14.57 -7.60
N LEU A 217 1.40 -14.23 -6.86
CA LEU A 217 2.62 -15.05 -6.80
C LEU A 217 2.35 -16.38 -6.10
N VAL A 218 1.61 -16.38 -5.00
CA VAL A 218 1.19 -17.60 -4.28
C VAL A 218 0.27 -18.47 -5.14
N ASN A 219 -0.68 -17.87 -5.86
CA ASN A 219 -1.56 -18.60 -6.77
C ASN A 219 -0.79 -19.23 -7.93
N GLN A 220 0.23 -18.56 -8.46
CA GLN A 220 1.12 -19.14 -9.47
C GLN A 220 1.90 -20.35 -8.97
N PHE A 221 2.41 -20.29 -7.74
CA PHE A 221 3.04 -21.43 -7.06
C PHE A 221 2.05 -22.60 -6.92
N THR A 222 0.87 -22.34 -6.35
CA THR A 222 -0.18 -23.36 -6.16
C THR A 222 -0.63 -23.97 -7.48
N ASN A 223 -0.78 -23.15 -8.52
CA ASN A 223 -1.13 -23.61 -9.86
C ASN A 223 -0.04 -24.50 -10.46
N ARG A 224 1.24 -24.17 -10.24
CA ARG A 224 2.36 -25.02 -10.70
C ARG A 224 2.32 -26.39 -10.04
N ILE A 225 2.00 -26.44 -8.75
CA ILE A 225 1.81 -27.70 -8.04
C ILE A 225 0.67 -28.51 -8.69
N ALA A 226 -0.51 -27.90 -8.80
CA ALA A 226 -1.72 -28.56 -9.28
C ALA A 226 -1.64 -29.03 -10.74
N THR A 227 -0.92 -28.30 -11.60
CA THR A 227 -0.87 -28.57 -13.05
C THR A 227 0.35 -29.37 -13.48
N LYS A 228 1.37 -29.49 -12.63
CA LYS A 228 2.61 -30.19 -12.98
C LYS A 228 3.04 -31.19 -11.93
N TRP A 229 3.29 -30.74 -10.71
CA TRP A 229 3.87 -31.62 -9.68
C TRP A 229 2.96 -32.80 -9.35
N VAL A 230 1.64 -32.58 -9.30
CA VAL A 230 0.63 -33.64 -9.07
C VAL A 230 0.68 -34.75 -10.13
N TYR A 231 1.09 -34.44 -11.37
CA TYR A 231 1.19 -35.43 -12.45
C TYR A 231 2.58 -36.06 -12.56
N ASP A 232 3.63 -35.30 -12.23
CA ASP A 232 5.02 -35.71 -12.41
C ASP A 232 5.57 -36.46 -11.19
N LEU A 233 5.04 -36.22 -9.97
CA LEU A 233 5.53 -36.77 -8.71
C LEU A 233 4.60 -37.86 -8.15
N THR A 234 5.16 -38.77 -7.33
CA THR A 234 4.40 -39.89 -6.75
C THR A 234 3.39 -39.42 -5.71
N TRP A 235 3.73 -38.37 -4.98
CA TRP A 235 2.87 -37.73 -3.99
C TRP A 235 3.29 -36.26 -3.85
N VAL A 236 2.36 -35.42 -3.36
CA VAL A 236 2.56 -33.98 -3.25
C VAL A 236 1.87 -33.46 -1.98
N GLU A 237 2.66 -33.19 -0.95
CA GLU A 237 2.20 -32.46 0.24
C GLU A 237 3.32 -31.49 0.66
N ALA A 238 3.18 -30.22 0.25
CA ALA A 238 4.23 -29.21 0.42
C ALA A 238 4.50 -28.87 1.90
N ASP A 239 3.58 -29.17 2.81
CA ASP A 239 3.74 -28.89 4.24
C ASP A 239 4.68 -29.88 4.95
N TYR A 240 5.02 -31.02 4.31
CA TYR A 240 5.89 -32.06 4.89
C TYR A 240 7.33 -31.94 4.41
N ASN A 241 8.28 -32.04 5.33
CA ASN A 241 9.71 -31.98 5.03
C ASN A 241 10.15 -33.12 4.09
N GLU A 242 9.57 -34.31 4.27
CA GLU A 242 9.84 -35.52 3.48
C GLU A 242 9.59 -35.28 1.99
N PHE A 243 8.53 -34.53 1.65
CA PHE A 243 8.22 -34.20 0.27
C PHE A 243 9.39 -33.46 -0.40
N TRP A 244 9.97 -32.47 0.28
CA TRP A 244 11.07 -31.67 -0.23
C TRP A 244 12.38 -32.45 -0.31
N LEU A 245 12.64 -33.34 0.65
CA LEU A 245 13.83 -34.20 0.67
C LEU A 245 13.80 -35.21 -0.48
N GLU A 246 12.69 -35.94 -0.65
CA GLU A 246 12.56 -36.99 -1.66
C GLU A 246 12.56 -36.43 -3.09
N ASN A 247 11.91 -35.28 -3.29
CA ASN A 247 11.70 -34.70 -4.62
C ASN A 247 12.71 -33.60 -4.97
N ARG A 248 13.77 -33.38 -4.16
CA ARG A 248 14.67 -32.24 -4.30
C ARG A 248 15.19 -32.05 -5.74
N LYS A 249 15.61 -33.13 -6.41
CA LYS A 249 16.28 -33.05 -7.72
C LYS A 249 15.32 -32.58 -8.80
N TYR A 250 14.07 -33.04 -8.71
CA TYR A 250 13.00 -32.60 -9.59
C TYR A 250 12.66 -31.12 -9.34
N ILE A 251 12.50 -30.74 -8.06
CA ILE A 251 12.15 -29.37 -7.67
C ILE A 251 13.26 -28.38 -8.04
N GLN A 252 14.54 -28.72 -7.84
CA GLN A 252 15.68 -27.88 -8.23
C GLN A 252 15.69 -27.59 -9.74
N GLN A 253 15.22 -28.53 -10.56
CA GLN A 253 15.09 -28.37 -12.01
C GLN A 253 13.87 -27.53 -12.41
N ASP A 254 12.94 -27.28 -11.49
CA ASP A 254 11.78 -26.45 -11.75
C ASP A 254 12.13 -24.94 -11.72
N LYS A 255 12.65 -24.47 -12.85
CA LYS A 255 13.01 -23.05 -13.06
C LYS A 255 11.85 -22.10 -12.82
N PHE A 256 10.59 -22.54 -13.00
CA PHE A 256 9.44 -21.69 -12.77
C PHE A 256 9.27 -21.36 -11.29
N ILE A 257 9.38 -22.35 -10.40
CA ILE A 257 9.27 -22.10 -8.96
C ILE A 257 10.42 -21.24 -8.47
N LYS A 258 11.65 -21.51 -8.93
CA LYS A 258 12.80 -20.66 -8.59
C LYS A 258 12.58 -19.21 -9.02
N TYR A 259 12.06 -18.99 -10.23
CA TYR A 259 11.75 -17.66 -10.73
C TYR A 259 10.61 -17.00 -9.93
N ASN A 260 9.57 -17.75 -9.58
CA ASN A 260 8.45 -17.25 -8.78
C ASN A 260 8.92 -16.81 -7.38
N LEU A 261 9.79 -17.59 -6.73
CA LEU A 261 10.45 -17.22 -5.47
C LEU A 261 11.29 -15.94 -5.63
N PHE A 262 12.08 -15.83 -6.70
CA PHE A 262 12.83 -14.60 -7.01
C PHE A 262 11.90 -13.38 -7.13
N LYS A 263 10.75 -13.52 -7.80
CA LYS A 263 9.79 -12.43 -7.96
C LYS A 263 9.14 -12.00 -6.65
N ARG A 264 8.89 -12.94 -5.74
CA ARG A 264 8.37 -12.62 -4.40
C ARG A 264 9.42 -11.92 -3.53
N LEU A 265 10.67 -12.38 -3.58
CA LEU A 265 11.79 -11.69 -2.93
C LEU A 265 11.98 -10.28 -3.47
N GLU A 266 11.94 -10.10 -4.79
CA GLU A 266 12.06 -8.78 -5.41
C GLU A 266 10.93 -7.85 -4.95
N LEU A 267 9.68 -8.32 -4.89
CA LEU A 267 8.54 -7.55 -4.38
C LEU A 267 8.80 -7.04 -2.96
N TRP A 268 9.25 -7.91 -2.06
CA TRP A 268 9.48 -7.54 -0.68
C TRP A 268 10.66 -6.58 -0.52
N GLU A 269 11.81 -6.92 -1.11
CA GLU A 269 13.04 -6.15 -0.92
C GLU A 269 13.04 -4.79 -1.63
N THR A 270 12.42 -4.71 -2.82
CA THR A 270 12.47 -3.49 -3.64
C THR A 270 11.27 -2.58 -3.46
N SER A 271 10.15 -3.09 -2.96
CA SER A 271 8.92 -2.32 -2.83
C SER A 271 8.41 -2.29 -1.40
N VAL A 272 8.11 -3.45 -0.80
CA VAL A 272 7.43 -3.50 0.51
C VAL A 272 8.30 -2.93 1.63
N GLN A 273 9.57 -3.31 1.72
CA GLN A 273 10.47 -2.80 2.76
C GLN A 273 10.62 -1.27 2.70
N GLU A 274 10.83 -0.70 1.50
CA GLU A 274 10.91 0.76 1.33
C GLU A 274 9.59 1.44 1.69
N GLN A 275 8.47 0.90 1.23
CA GLN A 275 7.13 1.42 1.52
C GLN A 275 6.83 1.43 3.02
N LEU A 276 7.20 0.36 3.74
CA LEU A 276 7.04 0.29 5.20
C LEU A 276 7.85 1.37 5.92
N GLN A 277 9.12 1.58 5.54
CA GLN A 277 9.96 2.62 6.15
C GLN A 277 9.43 4.04 5.85
N ASN A 278 8.96 4.27 4.62
CA ASN A 278 8.34 5.54 4.24
C ASN A 278 7.02 5.78 4.98
N TYR A 279 6.24 4.71 5.18
CA TYR A 279 4.98 4.75 5.91
C TYR A 279 5.20 5.05 7.39
N LYS A 280 6.13 4.33 8.05
CA LYS A 280 6.59 4.60 9.41
C LYS A 280 7.04 6.05 9.59
N SER A 281 7.91 6.53 8.70
CA SER A 281 8.38 7.92 8.72
C SER A 281 7.22 8.93 8.61
N SER A 282 6.19 8.59 7.84
CA SER A 282 4.97 9.40 7.73
C SER A 282 4.13 9.39 9.01
N LEU A 283 3.97 8.24 9.66
CA LEU A 283 3.28 8.10 10.94
C LEU A 283 3.99 8.90 12.05
N GLU A 284 5.32 8.78 12.17
CA GLU A 284 6.11 9.54 13.14
C GLU A 284 6.03 11.05 12.91
N SER A 285 6.08 11.47 11.64
CA SER A 285 5.89 12.87 11.28
C SER A 285 4.47 13.35 11.64
N GLY A 286 3.46 12.51 11.40
CA GLY A 286 2.07 12.77 11.78
C GLY A 286 1.91 12.95 13.28
N THR A 287 2.51 12.06 14.08
CA THR A 287 2.53 12.12 15.55
C THR A 287 3.11 13.43 16.05
N LYS A 288 4.28 13.84 15.53
CA LYS A 288 4.91 15.13 15.90
C LYS A 288 4.03 16.34 15.58
N MET A 289 3.28 16.28 14.47
CA MET A 289 2.33 17.34 14.12
C MET A 289 1.13 17.37 15.06
N LEU A 290 0.58 16.21 15.42
CA LEU A 290 -0.51 16.10 16.40
C LEU A 290 -0.06 16.63 17.77
N ASP A 291 1.12 16.22 18.25
CA ASP A 291 1.71 16.72 19.50
C ASP A 291 1.85 18.24 19.53
N SER A 292 2.36 18.82 18.45
CA SER A 292 2.49 20.27 18.33
C SER A 292 1.14 20.98 18.39
N VAL A 293 0.07 20.40 17.82
CA VAL A 293 -1.26 21.01 17.85
C VAL A 293 -1.90 20.84 19.22
N ILE A 294 -1.80 19.66 19.82
CA ILE A 294 -2.32 19.39 21.17
C ILE A 294 -1.68 20.36 22.17
N GLN A 295 -0.35 20.52 22.14
CA GLN A 295 0.34 21.44 23.04
C GLN A 295 -0.11 22.89 22.88
N VAL A 296 -0.33 23.36 21.64
CA VAL A 296 -0.86 24.71 21.40
C VAL A 296 -2.26 24.82 21.98
N ARG A 297 -3.15 23.87 21.70
CA ARG A 297 -4.53 23.85 22.20
C ARG A 297 -4.62 23.80 23.73
N ASP A 298 -3.76 23.03 24.38
CA ASP A 298 -3.67 22.96 25.85
C ASP A 298 -3.17 24.27 26.47
N SER A 299 -2.38 25.05 25.73
CA SER A 299 -1.84 26.35 26.18
C SER A 299 -2.76 27.55 25.87
N GLU A 300 -3.84 27.34 25.11
CA GLU A 300 -4.79 28.41 24.75
C GLU A 300 -5.62 28.84 25.97
N PHE A 301 -5.48 30.11 26.37
CA PHE A 301 -6.34 30.75 27.35
C PHE A 301 -7.54 31.40 26.64
N GLU A 302 -8.75 30.94 26.95
CA GLU A 302 -10.00 31.49 26.41
C GLU A 302 -10.50 32.64 27.29
N PHE A 303 -10.59 33.85 26.72
CA PHE A 303 -11.19 35.02 27.37
C PHE A 303 -12.61 35.22 26.84
N ILE A 304 -13.61 34.84 27.65
CA ILE A 304 -15.03 35.07 27.37
C ILE A 304 -15.33 36.58 27.55
N TRP A 305 -15.85 37.24 26.50
CA TRP A 305 -16.35 38.62 26.62
C TRP A 305 -17.78 38.63 27.16
N TRP A 306 -18.04 39.48 28.15
CA TRP A 306 -19.37 39.70 28.71
C TRP A 306 -20.30 40.35 27.68
N VAL A 307 -21.53 39.83 27.56
CA VAL A 307 -22.63 40.57 26.93
C VAL A 307 -23.32 41.38 28.01
N LEU A 308 -23.00 42.67 28.08
CA LEU A 308 -23.80 43.63 28.85
C LEU A 308 -24.98 44.07 27.97
N ASN A 309 -26.20 43.85 28.45
CA ASN A 309 -27.42 44.33 27.82
C ASN A 309 -27.94 45.55 28.61
N PRO A 310 -27.61 46.78 28.20
CA PRO A 310 -28.19 47.98 28.78
C PRO A 310 -29.53 48.21 28.12
N LYS A 311 -30.57 47.49 28.55
CA LYS A 311 -31.95 47.98 28.38
C LYS A 311 -32.28 48.85 29.57
N ASP A 312 -31.80 50.09 29.49
CA ASP A 312 -32.63 51.28 29.69
C ASP A 312 -33.03 51.81 28.31
#